data_AF-A0A519VAT5-F1
#
_entry.id   AF-A0A519VAT5-F1
#
_cell.length_a   1.000
_cell.length_b   1.000
_cell.length_c   1.000
_cell.angle_alpha   90.00
_cell.angle_beta   90.00
_cell.angle_gamma   90.00
#
_symmetry.space_group_name_H-M   'P 1'
#
loop_
_entity.id
_entity.type
_entity.pdbx_description
1 polymer ?
#
loop_
_entity_poly.entity_id
_entity_poly.type
_entity_poly.pdbx_seq_one_letter_code
_entity_poly.pdbx_strand_id
1 'polypeptide(L)'
;MTQNPSIYKINLKHHLLKKHKTTEAVLRQILSTNPIVKDPKEKNPEPTIHVIGEFTYYLYVFEHKERASNWEDFLPPELTQQNNFSQKLLSLVLFIQTEQNLLTVVGGSAFRIVLPYLDESYGLNTYSHIMERDRDELMSIRSRGITGNRIGMKEQFRKEFRIIDFIKFGKVPIEIMVKLAFNTGNDHFSFLKEKNNERINIEVMCYLWEEQLLEFP
;
A
#
# COMPACT_ATOMS: atom_id res chain seq x y z
N MET A 1 16.94 7.28 9.41
CA MET A 1 15.82 6.33 9.64
C MET A 1 15.27 5.98 8.27
N THR A 2 15.49 4.75 7.80
CA THR A 2 15.05 4.31 6.46
C THR A 2 13.55 4.04 6.51
N GLN A 3 12.77 4.75 5.71
CA GLN A 3 11.33 4.51 5.56
C GLN A 3 11.12 3.43 4.50
N ASN A 4 10.25 2.46 4.76
CA ASN A 4 9.85 1.42 3.82
C ASN A 4 8.43 1.71 3.31
N PRO A 5 8.27 2.61 2.33
CA PRO A 5 6.94 2.99 1.85
C PRO A 5 6.28 1.83 1.08
N SER A 6 4.99 1.63 1.33
CA SER A 6 4.16 0.81 0.46
C SER A 6 3.75 1.62 -0.77
N ILE A 7 3.87 1.03 -1.95
CA ILE A 7 3.49 1.63 -3.23
C ILE A 7 2.22 0.96 -3.74
N TYR A 8 1.22 1.77 -4.05
CA TYR A 8 -0.04 1.33 -4.61
C TYR A 8 -0.22 1.89 -6.01
N LYS A 9 -1.10 1.26 -6.80
CA LYS A 9 -1.53 1.76 -8.10
C LYS A 9 -2.99 2.19 -8.02
N ILE A 10 -3.32 3.34 -8.59
CA ILE A 10 -4.68 3.80 -8.77
C ILE A 10 -5.30 3.12 -10.00
N ASN A 11 -6.48 2.54 -9.84
CA ASN A 11 -7.29 2.03 -10.92
C ASN A 11 -7.99 3.17 -11.66
N LEU A 12 -7.33 3.70 -12.69
CA LEU A 12 -7.88 4.77 -13.54
C LEU A 12 -9.16 4.35 -14.31
N LYS A 13 -9.42 3.04 -14.42
CA LYS A 13 -10.66 2.51 -15.03
C LYS A 13 -11.83 2.47 -14.04
N HIS A 14 -11.62 2.80 -12.77
CA HIS A 14 -12.66 2.85 -11.76
C HIS A 14 -13.82 3.76 -12.21
N HIS A 15 -15.06 3.36 -11.92
CA HIS A 15 -16.26 4.01 -12.48
C HIS A 15 -16.37 5.51 -12.13
N LEU A 16 -15.84 5.93 -10.98
CA LEU A 16 -15.77 7.33 -10.56
C LEU A 16 -14.64 8.10 -11.23
N LEU A 17 -13.57 7.42 -11.68
CA LEU A 17 -12.36 8.04 -12.21
C LEU A 17 -12.35 8.08 -13.75
N LYS A 18 -12.92 7.08 -14.42
CA LYS A 18 -12.86 6.89 -15.89
C LYS A 18 -13.37 8.09 -16.72
N LYS A 19 -14.19 8.96 -16.14
CA LYS A 19 -14.73 10.17 -16.80
C LYS A 19 -13.72 11.32 -16.84
N HIS A 20 -12.69 11.28 -16.02
CA HIS A 20 -11.67 12.32 -15.90
C HIS A 20 -10.53 12.03 -16.86
N LYS A 21 -10.16 13.03 -17.68
CA LYS A 21 -9.11 12.90 -18.71
C LYS A 21 -7.74 13.38 -18.23
N THR A 22 -7.69 14.20 -17.19
CA THR A 22 -6.44 14.76 -16.65
C THR A 22 -6.18 14.21 -15.26
N THR A 23 -4.89 14.08 -14.91
CA THR A 23 -4.46 13.63 -13.59
C THR A 23 -5.04 14.53 -12.51
N GLU A 24 -4.99 15.85 -12.69
CA GLU A 24 -5.50 16.83 -11.73
C GLU A 24 -6.98 16.60 -11.43
N ALA A 25 -7.78 16.28 -12.45
CA ALA A 25 -9.21 15.99 -12.25
C ALA A 25 -9.44 14.67 -11.50
N VAL A 26 -8.62 13.65 -11.79
CA VAL A 26 -8.60 12.38 -11.02
C VAL A 26 -8.24 12.64 -9.55
N LEU A 27 -7.18 13.41 -9.30
CA LEU A 27 -6.74 13.73 -7.94
C LEU A 27 -7.79 14.52 -7.17
N ARG A 28 -8.43 15.52 -7.79
CA ARG A 28 -9.55 16.25 -7.17
C ARG A 28 -10.71 15.32 -6.81
N GLN A 29 -11.05 14.37 -7.67
CA GLN A 29 -12.10 13.39 -7.39
C GLN A 29 -11.73 12.48 -6.19
N ILE A 30 -10.48 12.02 -6.12
CA ILE A 30 -9.99 11.19 -5.01
C ILE A 30 -9.99 11.99 -3.70
N LEU A 31 -9.38 13.17 -3.69
CA LEU A 31 -9.20 14.01 -2.49
C LEU A 31 -10.53 14.57 -1.96
N SER A 32 -11.49 14.91 -2.83
CA SER A 32 -12.81 15.40 -2.43
C SER A 32 -13.67 14.38 -1.70
N THR A 33 -13.32 13.08 -1.77
CA THR A 33 -14.03 12.00 -1.08
C THR A 33 -13.68 11.96 0.43
N ASN A 34 -12.66 12.69 0.86
CA ASN A 34 -12.18 12.66 2.25
C ASN A 34 -13.09 13.47 3.20
N PRO A 35 -13.71 12.85 4.22
CA PRO A 35 -14.49 13.56 5.22
C PRO A 35 -13.67 14.49 6.13
N ILE A 36 -12.34 14.34 6.20
CA ILE A 36 -11.43 15.20 6.99
C ILE A 36 -11.24 16.56 6.33
N VAL A 37 -11.35 16.64 4.99
CA VAL A 37 -11.29 17.89 4.19
C VAL A 37 -12.57 18.73 4.35
N LYS A 38 -13.54 18.28 5.16
CA LYS A 38 -14.79 19.02 5.45
C LYS A 38 -14.61 20.18 6.43
N ASP A 39 -13.38 20.57 6.78
CA ASP A 39 -13.19 21.89 7.39
C ASP A 39 -13.49 22.97 6.33
N PRO A 40 -14.46 23.87 6.54
CA PRO A 40 -14.93 24.81 5.52
C PRO A 40 -13.85 25.72 4.91
N LYS A 41 -12.67 25.82 5.53
CA LYS A 41 -11.52 26.61 5.07
C LYS A 41 -10.68 25.90 4.01
N GLU A 42 -10.79 24.59 3.84
CA GLU A 42 -9.99 23.77 2.90
C GLU A 42 -10.81 23.25 1.71
N LYS A 43 -11.74 24.05 1.18
CA LYS A 43 -12.69 23.61 0.13
C LYS A 43 -12.08 23.21 -1.22
N ASN A 44 -10.76 23.23 -1.37
CA ASN A 44 -10.06 22.66 -2.53
C ASN A 44 -8.60 22.40 -2.13
N PRO A 45 -8.28 21.22 -1.58
CA PRO A 45 -6.88 20.88 -1.34
C PRO A 45 -6.15 20.76 -2.67
N GLU A 46 -5.26 21.71 -2.96
CA GLU A 46 -4.37 21.62 -4.11
C GLU A 46 -3.06 20.96 -3.65
N PRO A 47 -2.66 19.83 -4.28
CA PRO A 47 -1.39 19.19 -3.94
C PRO A 47 -0.23 20.06 -4.42
N THR A 48 0.88 20.01 -3.70
CA THR A 48 2.16 20.57 -4.17
C THR A 48 2.69 19.71 -5.31
N ILE A 49 3.07 20.34 -6.43
CA ILE A 49 3.50 19.65 -7.64
C ILE A 49 5.02 19.75 -7.79
N HIS A 50 5.67 18.62 -8.07
CA HIS A 50 7.09 18.55 -8.39
C HIS A 50 7.33 17.65 -9.59
N VAL A 51 8.21 18.06 -10.51
CA VAL A 51 8.64 17.23 -11.64
C VAL A 51 10.08 16.81 -11.41
N ILE A 52 10.34 15.50 -11.41
CA ILE A 52 11.68 14.93 -11.24
C ILE A 52 11.89 13.90 -12.34
N GLY A 53 12.78 14.22 -13.29
CA GLY A 53 12.98 13.41 -14.48
C GLY A 53 11.70 13.31 -15.31
N GLU A 54 11.26 12.09 -15.59
CA GLU A 54 10.04 11.76 -16.35
C GLU A 54 8.79 11.62 -15.47
N PHE A 55 8.92 11.81 -14.16
CA PHE A 55 7.83 11.62 -13.21
C PHE A 55 7.28 12.96 -12.72
N THR A 56 5.95 13.04 -12.61
CA THR A 56 5.26 14.16 -11.95
C THR A 56 4.71 13.70 -10.61
N TYR A 57 5.09 14.40 -9.55
CA TYR A 57 4.72 14.13 -8.17
C TYR A 57 3.68 15.14 -7.70
N TYR A 58 2.64 14.65 -7.03
CA TYR A 58 1.62 15.46 -6.40
C TYR A 58 1.55 15.09 -4.91
N LEU A 59 2.05 15.98 -4.05
CA LEU A 59 2.08 15.77 -2.61
C LEU A 59 0.92 16.50 -1.96
N TYR A 60 0.04 15.75 -1.30
CA TYR A 60 -1.01 16.28 -0.46
C TYR A 60 -0.72 15.97 1.01
N VAL A 61 -0.68 17.00 1.85
CA VAL A 61 -0.41 16.89 3.29
C VAL A 61 -1.54 17.57 4.04
N PHE A 62 -2.02 16.91 5.09
CA PHE A 62 -3.04 17.48 5.96
C PHE A 62 -2.80 17.03 7.40
N GLU A 63 -3.21 17.88 8.33
CA GLU A 63 -3.08 17.63 9.76
C GLU A 63 -4.45 17.25 10.32
N HIS A 64 -4.46 16.27 11.22
CA HIS A 64 -5.67 15.96 11.96
C HIS A 64 -5.89 17.00 13.05
N LYS A 65 -7.17 17.22 13.40
CA LYS A 65 -7.49 17.93 14.64
C LYS A 65 -6.77 17.25 15.79
N GLU A 66 -6.22 18.08 16.66
CA GLU A 66 -5.56 17.66 17.87
C GLU A 66 -6.48 16.68 18.64
N ARG A 67 -5.96 15.48 18.92
CA ARG A 67 -6.72 14.40 19.57
C ARG A 67 -5.96 13.88 20.77
N ALA A 68 -6.67 13.67 21.87
CA ALA A 68 -6.18 12.90 23.02
C ALA A 68 -5.68 11.52 22.55
N SER A 69 -4.46 11.16 22.95
CA SER A 69 -3.90 9.84 22.69
C SER A 69 -4.78 8.77 23.34
N ASN A 70 -4.96 7.62 22.68
CA ASN A 70 -5.67 6.47 23.26
C ASN A 70 -5.03 5.99 24.58
N TRP A 71 -3.78 6.38 24.85
CA TRP A 71 -3.10 6.10 26.12
C TRP A 71 -3.65 6.90 27.29
N GLU A 72 -4.20 8.10 27.04
CA GLU A 72 -4.81 8.93 28.09
C GLU A 72 -6.02 8.24 28.71
N ASP A 73 -6.84 7.59 27.88
CA ASP A 73 -8.01 6.82 28.32
C ASP A 73 -7.63 5.45 28.93
N PHE A 74 -6.48 4.89 28.55
CA PHE A 74 -6.03 3.58 29.02
C PHE A 74 -5.31 3.64 30.38
N LEU A 75 -4.54 4.71 30.62
CA LEU A 75 -3.70 4.83 31.81
C LEU A 75 -4.49 5.43 32.99
N PRO A 76 -4.14 5.07 34.24
CA PRO A 76 -4.73 5.68 35.42
C PRO A 76 -4.56 7.21 35.44
N PRO A 77 -5.56 7.98 35.92
CA PRO A 77 -5.52 9.44 35.96
C PRO A 77 -4.29 10.02 36.67
N GLU A 78 -3.74 9.31 37.65
CA GLU A 78 -2.55 9.70 38.41
C GLU A 78 -1.31 9.83 37.51
N LEU A 79 -1.25 9.09 36.39
CA LEU A 79 -0.16 9.13 35.42
C LEU A 79 -0.44 10.12 34.27
N THR A 80 -1.70 10.47 34.03
CA THR A 80 -2.12 11.30 32.89
C THR A 80 -2.28 12.77 33.24
N GLN A 81 -2.72 13.11 34.45
CA GLN A 81 -3.00 14.50 34.87
C GLN A 81 -1.81 15.47 34.79
N GLN A 82 -0.58 14.97 34.87
CA GLN A 82 0.63 15.81 34.86
C GLN A 82 1.33 15.89 33.50
N ASN A 83 0.83 15.16 32.49
CA ASN A 83 1.50 15.04 31.20
C ASN A 83 0.53 15.37 30.06
N ASN A 84 1.02 16.00 28.99
CA ASN A 84 0.18 16.26 27.82
C ASN A 84 0.15 15.04 26.90
N PHE A 85 -1.00 14.37 26.82
CA PHE A 85 -1.23 13.22 25.94
C PHE A 85 -1.82 13.59 24.58
N SER A 86 -1.91 14.88 24.27
CA SER A 86 -2.40 15.37 22.99
C SER A 86 -1.45 15.07 21.84
N GLN A 87 -1.99 14.62 20.71
CA GLN A 87 -1.23 14.31 19.50
C GLN A 87 -1.81 15.02 18.29
N LYS A 88 -0.92 15.67 17.54
CA LYS A 88 -1.19 16.18 16.20
C LYS A 88 -0.58 15.21 15.19
N LEU A 89 -1.44 14.47 14.49
CA LEU A 89 -1.00 13.50 13.49
C LEU A 89 -0.94 14.18 12.12
N LEU A 90 0.23 14.09 11.48
CA LEU A 90 0.39 14.43 10.07
C LEU A 90 -0.03 13.25 9.22
N SER A 91 -0.79 13.50 8.16
CA SER A 91 -1.10 12.49 7.14
C SER A 91 -0.76 13.04 5.77
N LEU A 92 -0.33 12.16 4.88
CA LEU A 92 0.07 12.53 3.53
C LEU A 92 -0.35 11.50 2.50
N VAL A 93 -0.58 11.98 1.29
CA VAL A 93 -0.72 11.18 0.08
C VAL A 93 0.23 11.76 -0.95
N LEU A 94 1.16 10.95 -1.43
CA LEU A 94 2.01 11.27 -2.56
C LEU A 94 1.47 10.50 -3.76
N PHE A 95 1.06 11.20 -4.81
CA PHE A 95 0.78 10.57 -6.11
C PHE A 95 1.98 10.74 -7.02
N ILE A 96 2.25 9.72 -7.83
CA ILE A 96 3.37 9.67 -8.77
C ILE A 96 2.77 9.30 -10.12
N GLN A 97 2.73 10.27 -11.02
CA GLN A 97 2.32 10.06 -12.40
C GLN A 97 3.53 9.59 -13.22
N THR A 98 3.33 8.46 -13.89
CA THR A 98 4.21 7.95 -14.95
C THR A 98 3.49 8.05 -16.30
N GLU A 99 4.14 7.64 -17.39
CA GLU A 99 3.54 7.66 -18.74
C GLU A 99 2.19 6.92 -18.80
N GLN A 100 2.06 5.80 -18.09
CA GLN A 100 0.90 4.91 -18.21
C GLN A 100 0.16 4.67 -16.89
N ASN A 101 0.73 5.09 -15.76
CA ASN A 101 0.21 4.72 -14.44
C ASN A 101 0.15 5.92 -13.51
N LEU A 102 -0.78 5.85 -12.55
CA LEU A 102 -0.81 6.72 -11.40
C LEU A 102 -0.55 5.86 -10.17
N LEU A 103 0.63 6.02 -9.58
CA LEU A 103 1.02 5.34 -8.34
C LEU A 103 0.75 6.25 -7.14
N THR A 104 0.66 5.65 -5.95
CA THR A 104 0.54 6.42 -4.72
C THR A 104 1.28 5.79 -3.55
N VAL A 105 1.84 6.65 -2.70
CA VAL A 105 2.41 6.32 -1.39
C VAL A 105 1.62 7.09 -0.34
N VAL A 106 1.31 6.43 0.76
CA VAL A 106 0.46 7.00 1.81
C VAL A 106 1.20 6.97 3.14
N GLY A 107 1.13 8.09 3.88
CA GLY A 107 1.57 8.17 5.27
C GLY A 107 0.45 8.56 6.23
N GLY A 108 0.54 8.09 7.47
CA GLY A 108 -0.47 8.36 8.50
C GLY A 108 -1.80 7.65 8.20
N SER A 109 -2.92 8.34 8.40
CA SER A 109 -4.27 7.76 8.24
C SER A 109 -4.91 8.06 6.87
N ALA A 110 -4.12 8.60 5.93
CA ALA A 110 -4.60 8.97 4.60
C ALA A 110 -4.96 7.78 3.70
N PHE A 111 -4.68 6.54 4.12
CA PHE A 111 -4.92 5.34 3.31
C PHE A 111 -6.37 5.20 2.89
N ARG A 112 -7.29 5.56 3.79
CA ARG A 112 -8.75 5.52 3.54
C ARG A 112 -9.20 6.38 2.35
N ILE A 113 -8.42 7.41 1.99
CA ILE A 113 -8.73 8.32 0.88
C ILE A 113 -8.56 7.60 -0.46
N VAL A 114 -7.45 6.86 -0.61
CA VAL A 114 -7.09 6.20 -1.87
C VAL A 114 -7.66 4.80 -1.98
N LEU A 115 -7.97 4.17 -0.85
CA LEU A 115 -8.40 2.77 -0.75
C LEU A 115 -9.51 2.38 -1.75
N PRO A 116 -10.61 3.15 -1.95
CA PRO A 116 -11.67 2.77 -2.90
C PRO A 116 -11.23 2.76 -4.37
N TYR A 117 -10.06 3.33 -4.66
CA TYR A 117 -9.56 3.56 -6.02
C TYR A 117 -8.34 2.72 -6.35
N LEU A 118 -7.88 1.85 -5.45
CA LEU A 118 -6.68 1.05 -5.67
C LEU A 118 -6.94 -0.07 -6.69
N ASP A 119 -5.93 -0.39 -7.49
CA ASP A 119 -5.88 -1.63 -8.25
C ASP A 119 -5.48 -2.77 -7.30
N GLU A 120 -6.49 -3.55 -6.92
CA GLU A 120 -6.37 -4.63 -5.93
C GLU A 120 -5.35 -5.69 -6.32
N SER A 121 -5.09 -5.86 -7.62
CA SER A 121 -4.24 -6.91 -8.16
C SER A 121 -2.79 -6.47 -8.39
N TYR A 122 -2.51 -5.17 -8.24
CA TYR A 122 -1.26 -4.56 -8.69
C TYR A 122 -0.01 -5.21 -8.10
N GLY A 123 0.03 -5.48 -6.80
CA GLY A 123 1.21 -6.02 -6.13
C GLY A 123 1.59 -7.41 -6.66
N LEU A 124 0.64 -8.34 -6.65
CA LEU A 124 0.88 -9.70 -7.14
C LEU A 124 1.11 -9.75 -8.65
N ASN A 125 0.39 -8.95 -9.44
CA ASN A 125 0.60 -8.86 -10.87
C ASN A 125 2.01 -8.33 -11.18
N THR A 126 2.45 -7.26 -10.51
CA THR A 126 3.81 -6.73 -10.69
C THR A 126 4.85 -7.80 -10.38
N TYR A 127 4.71 -8.48 -9.24
CA TYR A 127 5.63 -9.53 -8.87
C TYR A 127 5.67 -10.69 -9.87
N SER A 128 4.52 -11.10 -10.40
CA SER A 128 4.42 -12.19 -11.37
C SER A 128 5.21 -11.95 -12.67
N HIS A 129 5.48 -10.68 -13.02
CA HIS A 129 6.27 -10.32 -14.20
C HIS A 129 7.78 -10.33 -13.93
N ILE A 130 8.21 -10.17 -12.68
CA ILE A 130 9.64 -10.10 -12.32
C ILE A 130 10.16 -11.35 -11.61
N MET A 131 9.29 -12.27 -11.20
CA MET A 131 9.67 -13.43 -10.39
C MET A 131 10.60 -14.42 -11.10
N GLU A 132 11.59 -14.94 -10.37
CA GLU A 132 12.38 -16.11 -10.76
C GLU A 132 11.89 -17.33 -9.96
N ARG A 133 10.91 -18.07 -10.50
CA ARG A 133 10.15 -19.11 -9.78
C ARG A 133 10.99 -20.18 -9.06
N ASP A 134 12.17 -20.49 -9.60
CA ASP A 134 13.09 -21.52 -9.13
C ASP A 134 14.19 -20.98 -8.21
N ARG A 135 14.39 -19.66 -8.14
CA ARG A 135 15.47 -19.01 -7.37
C ARG A 135 15.00 -18.07 -6.28
N ASP A 136 13.80 -17.52 -6.43
CA ASP A 136 13.15 -16.71 -5.43
C ASP A 136 12.78 -17.58 -4.21
N GLU A 137 13.18 -17.10 -3.03
CA GLU A 137 12.95 -17.77 -1.75
C GLU A 137 11.68 -17.24 -1.09
N LEU A 138 10.66 -18.08 -1.00
CA LEU A 138 9.40 -17.78 -0.34
C LEU A 138 9.59 -17.79 1.18
N MET A 139 9.48 -16.63 1.82
CA MET A 139 9.58 -16.51 3.28
C MET A 139 8.22 -16.74 3.96
N SER A 140 7.17 -16.14 3.40
CA SER A 140 5.81 -16.38 3.85
C SER A 140 4.79 -16.15 2.74
N ILE A 141 3.64 -16.80 2.88
CA ILE A 141 2.52 -16.64 1.96
C ILE A 141 1.21 -16.67 2.72
N ARG A 142 0.34 -15.72 2.42
CA ARG A 142 -1.05 -15.74 2.82
C ARG A 142 -1.88 -16.12 1.61
N SER A 143 -2.75 -17.11 1.76
CA SER A 143 -3.59 -17.59 0.66
C SER A 143 -5.03 -17.88 1.09
N ARG A 144 -5.93 -17.86 0.12
CA ARG A 144 -7.33 -18.28 0.25
C ARG A 144 -7.53 -19.58 -0.53
N GLY A 145 -8.15 -20.57 0.10
CA GLY A 145 -8.57 -21.78 -0.60
C GLY A 145 -9.73 -21.49 -1.55
N ILE A 146 -9.71 -22.07 -2.74
CA ILE A 146 -10.82 -22.02 -3.71
C ILE A 146 -11.95 -22.97 -3.25
N THR A 147 -11.65 -23.95 -2.40
CA THR A 147 -12.57 -24.99 -1.93
C THR A 147 -12.48 -25.18 -0.40
N GLY A 148 -13.64 -25.19 0.29
CA GLY A 148 -13.78 -25.54 1.71
C GLY A 148 -13.67 -24.37 2.72
N ASN A 149 -14.14 -24.61 3.95
CA ASN A 149 -14.32 -23.64 5.06
C ASN A 149 -13.03 -22.98 5.62
N ARG A 150 -11.89 -23.05 4.93
CA ARG A 150 -10.61 -22.47 5.43
C ARG A 150 -10.38 -21.10 4.80
N ILE A 151 -10.89 -20.07 5.48
CA ILE A 151 -10.67 -18.66 5.12
C ILE A 151 -9.31 -18.23 5.67
N GLY A 152 -8.38 -17.86 4.78
CA GLY A 152 -7.11 -17.20 5.11
C GLY A 152 -6.09 -18.07 5.85
N MET A 153 -5.20 -18.75 5.13
CA MET A 153 -4.07 -19.48 5.71
C MET A 153 -2.77 -18.71 5.49
N LYS A 154 -2.04 -18.40 6.57
CA LYS A 154 -0.69 -17.84 6.53
C LYS A 154 0.33 -18.93 6.82
N GLU A 155 1.20 -19.20 5.86
CA GLU A 155 2.28 -20.19 5.96
C GLU A 155 3.61 -19.43 6.03
N GLN A 156 4.46 -19.79 7.00
CA GLN A 156 5.81 -19.25 7.16
C GLN A 156 6.82 -20.37 6.97
N PHE A 157 7.86 -20.12 6.18
CA PHE A 157 8.85 -21.13 5.81
C PHE A 157 10.17 -20.85 6.51
N ARG A 158 10.74 -21.89 7.14
CA ARG A 158 12.04 -21.83 7.82
C ARG A 158 13.22 -22.32 6.97
N LYS A 159 12.93 -22.96 5.84
CA LYS A 159 13.91 -23.49 4.87
C LYS A 159 13.74 -22.77 3.54
N GLU A 160 14.73 -22.90 2.65
CA GLU A 160 14.67 -22.41 1.25
C GLU A 160 13.49 -23.07 0.52
N PHE A 161 12.32 -22.46 0.64
CA PHE A 161 11.10 -22.90 -0.03
C PHE A 161 10.94 -22.06 -1.29
N ARG A 162 10.76 -22.69 -2.45
CA ARG A 162 10.69 -21.96 -3.71
C ARG A 162 9.25 -21.68 -4.07
N ILE A 163 9.03 -20.68 -4.92
CA ILE A 163 7.69 -20.36 -5.40
C ILE A 163 7.07 -21.53 -6.16
N ILE A 164 7.87 -22.25 -6.96
CA ILE A 164 7.41 -23.43 -7.69
C ILE A 164 6.83 -24.51 -6.76
N ASP A 165 7.29 -24.60 -5.51
CA ASP A 165 6.79 -25.57 -4.52
C ASP A 165 5.41 -25.18 -3.99
N PHE A 166 5.07 -23.89 -4.04
CA PHE A 166 3.75 -23.37 -3.64
C PHE A 166 2.70 -23.45 -4.75
N ILE A 167 3.08 -23.46 -6.03
CA ILE A 167 2.14 -23.55 -7.17
C ILE A 167 1.53 -24.97 -7.22
N LYS A 168 0.67 -25.28 -6.26
CA LYS A 168 -0.18 -26.47 -6.21
C LYS A 168 -1.63 -26.01 -6.30
N PHE A 169 -2.43 -26.72 -7.12
CA PHE A 169 -3.82 -26.38 -7.41
C PHE A 169 -4.66 -26.13 -6.14
N GLY A 170 -5.50 -25.09 -6.17
CA GLY A 170 -6.56 -24.86 -5.18
C GLY A 170 -6.35 -23.73 -4.17
N LYS A 171 -5.23 -22.99 -4.22
CA LYS A 171 -4.97 -21.82 -3.35
C LYS A 171 -4.66 -20.58 -4.18
N VAL A 172 -5.29 -19.45 -3.86
CA VAL A 172 -5.01 -18.14 -4.45
C VAL A 172 -4.19 -17.31 -3.45
N PRO A 173 -2.97 -16.87 -3.80
CA PRO A 173 -2.18 -16.00 -2.92
C PRO A 173 -2.81 -14.62 -2.80
N ILE A 174 -2.73 -14.03 -1.61
CA ILE A 174 -3.17 -12.65 -1.32
C ILE A 174 -2.05 -11.80 -0.71
N GLU A 175 -1.00 -12.42 -0.17
CA GLU A 175 0.24 -11.76 0.30
C GLU A 175 1.39 -12.74 0.10
N ILE A 176 2.51 -12.24 -0.44
CA ILE A 176 3.73 -13.01 -0.63
C ILE A 176 4.88 -12.17 -0.07
N MET A 177 5.62 -12.73 0.88
CA MET A 177 6.90 -12.20 1.31
C MET A 177 8.00 -13.07 0.70
N VAL A 178 8.85 -12.45 -0.11
CA VAL A 178 9.86 -13.17 -0.88
C VAL A 178 11.22 -12.49 -0.76
N LYS A 179 12.26 -13.31 -0.72
CA LYS A 179 13.65 -12.88 -0.86
C LYS A 179 14.08 -13.12 -2.29
N LEU A 180 14.21 -12.03 -3.04
CA LEU A 180 14.49 -12.06 -4.47
C LEU A 180 15.83 -12.72 -4.77
N ALA A 181 15.92 -13.43 -5.89
CA ALA A 181 17.16 -13.89 -6.46
C ALA A 181 18.13 -12.71 -6.67
N PHE A 182 19.43 -13.00 -6.66
CA PHE A 182 20.46 -11.95 -6.72
C PHE A 182 20.33 -11.07 -7.98
N ASN A 183 20.07 -11.70 -9.13
CA ASN A 183 19.93 -11.04 -10.43
C ASN A 183 18.68 -10.16 -10.45
N THR A 184 17.50 -10.72 -10.17
CA THR A 184 16.23 -9.96 -10.06
C THR A 184 16.36 -8.75 -9.13
N GLY A 185 17.01 -8.92 -7.97
CA GLY A 185 17.25 -7.84 -7.04
C GLY A 185 18.20 -6.75 -7.59
N ASN A 186 19.21 -7.11 -8.38
CA ASN A 186 20.10 -6.13 -9.01
C ASN A 186 19.42 -5.41 -10.17
N ASP A 187 18.71 -6.15 -11.02
CA ASP A 187 18.12 -5.65 -12.25
C ASP A 187 17.02 -4.62 -11.95
N HIS A 188 16.25 -4.84 -10.89
CA HIS A 188 15.08 -4.00 -10.57
C HIS A 188 15.26 -3.12 -9.35
N PHE A 189 16.13 -3.48 -8.40
CA PHE A 189 16.16 -2.87 -7.07
C PHE A 189 17.58 -2.62 -6.53
N SER A 190 18.61 -2.57 -7.38
CA SER A 190 20.00 -2.34 -6.97
C SER A 190 20.16 -1.06 -6.13
N PHE A 191 19.35 -0.03 -6.38
CA PHE A 191 19.33 1.23 -5.64
C PHE A 191 18.92 1.09 -4.15
N LEU A 192 18.33 -0.04 -3.76
CA LEU A 192 17.94 -0.33 -2.36
C LEU A 192 19.04 -1.06 -1.58
N LYS A 193 20.12 -1.52 -2.23
CA LYS A 193 21.14 -2.33 -1.57
C LYS A 193 22.13 -1.44 -0.83
N GLU A 194 22.38 -1.76 0.44
CA GLU A 194 23.48 -1.15 1.20
C GLU A 194 24.81 -1.86 0.87
N LYS A 195 24.75 -3.15 0.52
CA LYS A 195 25.92 -3.97 0.17
C LYS A 195 25.68 -4.72 -1.15
N ASN A 196 26.72 -4.82 -1.98
CA ASN A 196 26.63 -5.48 -3.30
C ASN A 196 26.14 -6.93 -3.23
N ASN A 197 26.47 -7.67 -2.16
CA ASN A 197 26.10 -9.08 -2.00
C ASN A 197 24.76 -9.29 -1.27
N GLU A 198 24.05 -8.21 -0.95
CA GLU A 198 22.75 -8.29 -0.28
C GLU A 198 21.66 -8.75 -1.25
N ARG A 199 20.73 -9.56 -0.73
CA ARG A 199 19.50 -9.94 -1.42
C ARG A 199 18.34 -9.16 -0.82
N ILE A 200 17.44 -8.74 -1.69
CA ILE A 200 16.35 -7.83 -1.34
C ILE A 200 15.12 -8.63 -0.96
N ASN A 201 14.50 -8.23 0.14
CA ASN A 201 13.22 -8.76 0.57
C ASN A 201 12.13 -7.82 0.10
N ILE A 202 11.09 -8.36 -0.54
CA ILE A 202 9.89 -7.61 -0.88
C ILE A 202 8.65 -8.28 -0.29
N GLU A 203 7.67 -7.46 0.04
CA GLU A 203 6.33 -7.88 0.42
C GLU A 203 5.36 -7.36 -0.62
N VAL A 204 4.59 -8.27 -1.22
CA VAL A 204 3.60 -7.93 -2.24
C VAL A 204 2.25 -8.47 -1.83
N MET A 205 1.21 -7.65 -2.02
CA MET A 205 -0.14 -7.94 -1.55
C MET A 205 -1.18 -7.65 -2.62
N CYS A 206 -2.30 -8.38 -2.54
CA CYS A 206 -3.56 -7.96 -3.10
C CYS A 206 -4.42 -7.29 -2.03
N TYR A 207 -5.07 -6.19 -2.39
CA TYR A 207 -6.01 -5.49 -1.52
C TYR A 207 -7.44 -5.91 -1.86
N LEU A 208 -7.89 -7.04 -1.34
CA LEU A 208 -9.28 -7.46 -1.47
C LEU A 208 -10.11 -6.83 -0.33
N TRP A 209 -11.16 -6.09 -0.68
CA TRP A 209 -12.14 -5.61 0.30
C TRP A 209 -13.00 -6.76 0.84
N GLU A 210 -13.18 -6.83 2.17
CA GLU A 210 -14.03 -7.83 2.81
C GLU A 210 -15.50 -7.72 2.38
N GLU A 211 -15.98 -6.58 1.87
CA GLU A 211 -17.38 -6.43 1.43
C GLU A 211 -17.66 -7.07 0.05
N GLN A 212 -16.65 -7.27 -0.80
CA GLN A 212 -16.81 -8.11 -2.01
C GLN A 212 -16.96 -9.60 -1.67
N LEU A 213 -16.90 -9.97 -0.38
CA LEU A 213 -17.10 -11.35 0.10
C LEU A 213 -18.58 -11.75 0.26
N LEU A 214 -19.53 -10.82 0.11
CA LEU A 214 -20.97 -11.10 0.25
C LEU A 214 -21.74 -11.17 -1.08
N GLU A 215 -21.11 -10.87 -2.21
CA GLU A 215 -21.76 -10.86 -3.54
C GLU A 215 -21.23 -11.94 -4.49
N PHE A 216 -20.94 -13.13 -3.96
CA PHE A 216 -20.89 -14.35 -4.78
C PHE A 216 -22.07 -15.26 -4.40
N PRO A 217 -23.21 -15.21 -5.12
CA PRO A 217 -24.17 -16.30 -5.11
C PRO A 217 -23.60 -17.55 -5.81
#